data_AF-A0A962QD13-F1
#
_entry.id   AF-A0A962QD13-F1
#
_cell.length_a   1.000
_cell.length_b   1.000
_cell.length_c   1.000
_cell.angle_alpha   90.00
_cell.angle_beta   90.00
_cell.angle_gamma   90.00
#
_symmetry.space_group_name_H-M   'P 1'
#
loop_
_entity.id
_entity.type
_entity.pdbx_description
1 polymer ?
#
loop_
_entity_poly.entity_id
_entity_poly.type
_entity_poly.pdbx_seq_one_letter_code
_entity_poly.pdbx_strand_id
1 'polypeptide(L)'
;IERLFEEMLQETAEARYRVLHETKRLAYVNIQDLLDEDGNLLPMHKWPKDAAAAVSSVEVTTRPGESEVLEVKKIKLWDKNSPRRDLLQYHGMLVDRKEVRTADDDPWLALMREINETGTQATQDTIDDDDDTP
;
A
#
# COMPACT_ATOMS: atom_id res chain seq x y z
N ILE A 1 -22.47 -1.87 29.94
CA ILE A 1 -22.33 -1.74 28.46
C ILE A 1 -21.44 -0.55 28.13
N GLU A 2 -21.69 0.65 28.67
CA GLU A 2 -20.84 1.85 28.45
C GLU A 2 -19.37 1.65 28.81
N ARG A 3 -19.03 1.11 29.98
CA ARG A 3 -17.63 0.85 30.38
C ARG A 3 -16.88 -0.06 29.39
N LEU A 4 -17.54 -1.09 28.87
CA LEU A 4 -16.93 -2.02 27.91
C LEU A 4 -16.66 -1.32 26.57
N PHE A 5 -17.57 -0.43 26.15
CA PHE A 5 -17.43 0.35 24.93
C PHE A 5 -16.29 1.37 25.02
N GLU A 6 -16.16 2.05 26.16
CA GLU A 6 -15.04 2.98 26.41
C GLU A 6 -13.68 2.27 26.39
N GLU A 7 -13.58 1.10 27.03
CA GLU A 7 -12.36 0.29 27.04
C GLU A 7 -11.96 -0.14 25.62
N MET A 8 -12.91 -0.67 24.85
CA MET A 8 -12.69 -1.03 23.45
C MET A 8 -12.26 0.15 22.57
N LEU A 9 -12.86 1.33 22.76
CA LEU A 9 -12.50 2.54 22.03
C LEU A 9 -11.08 2.99 22.36
N GLN A 10 -10.71 2.96 23.65
CA GLN A 10 -9.38 3.36 24.10
C GLN A 10 -8.30 2.42 23.54
N GLU A 11 -8.49 1.11 23.65
CA GLU A 11 -7.57 0.13 23.07
C GLU A 11 -7.41 0.33 21.55
N THR A 12 -8.52 0.56 20.85
CA THR A 12 -8.52 0.82 19.41
C THR A 12 -7.76 2.11 19.08
N ALA A 13 -7.94 3.17 19.87
CA ALA A 13 -7.24 4.43 19.68
C ALA A 13 -5.74 4.30 19.91
N GLU A 14 -5.33 3.60 20.97
CA GLU A 14 -3.92 3.35 21.26
C GLU A 14 -3.24 2.50 20.17
N ALA A 15 -3.90 1.45 19.68
CA ALA A 15 -3.39 0.65 18.59
C ALA A 15 -3.18 1.49 17.33
N ARG A 16 -4.16 2.34 16.97
CA ARG A 16 -4.07 3.26 15.83
C ARG A 16 -2.94 4.27 16.00
N TYR A 17 -2.78 4.84 17.19
CA TYR A 17 -1.72 5.78 17.49
C TYR A 17 -0.34 5.13 17.30
N ARG A 18 -0.14 3.90 17.80
CA ARG A 18 1.13 3.17 17.64
C ARG A 18 1.46 2.92 16.17
N VAL A 19 0.48 2.50 15.36
CA VAL A 19 0.67 2.27 13.92
C VAL A 19 1.09 3.56 13.22
N LEU A 20 0.34 4.65 13.40
CA LEU A 20 0.65 5.94 12.77
C LEU A 20 2.02 6.49 13.22
N HIS A 21 2.37 6.29 14.49
CA HIS A 21 3.65 6.70 15.03
C HIS A 21 4.82 5.97 14.32
N GLU A 22 4.72 4.66 14.12
CA GLU A 22 5.80 3.92 13.45
C GLU A 22 5.83 4.21 11.95
N THR A 23 4.68 4.37 11.29
CA THR A 23 4.62 4.83 9.89
C THR A 23 5.29 6.19 9.73
N LYS A 24 5.10 7.11 10.69
CA LYS A 24 5.75 8.42 10.69
C LYS A 24 7.27 8.30 10.78
N ARG A 25 7.80 7.45 11.66
CA ARG A 25 9.26 7.21 11.79
C ARG A 25 9.87 6.83 10.45
N LEU A 26 9.23 5.91 9.73
CA LEU A 26 9.67 5.46 8.41
C LEU A 26 9.54 6.56 7.34
N ALA A 27 8.41 7.27 7.30
CA ALA A 27 8.14 8.29 6.29
C ALA A 27 9.03 9.54 6.38
N TYR A 28 9.48 9.87 7.59
CA TYR A 28 10.21 11.12 7.90
C TYR A 28 11.61 10.91 8.47
N VAL A 29 12.15 9.68 8.49
CA VAL A 29 13.53 9.44 8.97
C VAL A 29 14.51 10.39 8.29
N ASN A 30 15.47 10.92 9.05
CA ASN A 30 16.62 11.65 8.52
C ASN A 30 17.89 10.82 8.74
N ILE A 31 18.67 10.58 7.69
CA ILE A 31 19.92 9.78 7.80
C ILE A 31 20.97 10.50 8.65
N GLN A 32 20.94 11.83 8.69
CA GLN A 32 21.88 12.63 9.46
C GLN A 32 21.75 12.38 10.97
N ASP A 33 20.57 11.92 11.44
CA ASP A 33 20.35 11.58 12.84
C ASP A 33 21.14 10.35 13.30
N LEU A 34 21.71 9.58 12.35
CA LEU A 34 22.59 8.44 12.62
C LEU A 34 24.08 8.79 12.52
N LEU A 35 24.41 10.05 12.22
CA LEU A 35 25.77 10.52 12.00
C LEU A 35 26.21 11.47 13.11
N ASP A 36 27.52 11.52 13.38
CA ASP A 36 28.14 12.56 14.20
C ASP A 36 28.49 13.80 13.36
N GLU A 37 29.09 14.81 14.01
CA GLU A 37 29.47 16.08 13.37
C GLU A 37 30.50 15.91 12.25
N ASP A 38 31.32 14.87 12.33
CA ASP A 38 32.35 14.52 11.33
C ASP A 38 31.80 13.62 10.22
N GLY A 39 30.52 13.24 10.29
CA GLY A 39 29.84 12.39 9.31
C GLY A 39 30.07 10.89 9.53
N ASN A 40 30.61 10.47 10.67
CA ASN A 40 30.76 9.05 11.01
C ASN A 40 29.47 8.51 11.62
N LEU A 41 29.24 7.20 11.44
CA LEU A 41 28.10 6.54 12.05
C LEU A 41 28.20 6.53 13.57
N LEU A 42 27.14 7.00 14.23
CA LEU A 42 26.98 6.89 15.66
C LEU A 42 26.98 5.41 16.09
N PRO A 43 27.47 5.10 17.30
CA PRO A 43 27.27 3.78 17.90
C PRO A 43 25.77 3.45 18.01
N MET A 44 25.39 2.19 17.75
CA MET A 44 23.97 1.76 17.71
C MET A 44 23.17 2.12 18.96
N HIS A 45 23.78 2.03 20.15
CA HIS A 45 23.12 2.35 21.41
C HIS A 45 22.84 3.86 21.61
N LYS A 46 23.44 4.72 20.77
CA LYS A 46 23.21 6.17 20.74
C LYS A 46 22.20 6.59 19.68
N TRP A 47 21.73 5.67 18.83
CA TRP A 47 20.78 6.02 17.78
C TRP A 47 19.47 6.53 18.39
N PRO A 48 18.94 7.67 17.91
CA PRO A 48 17.59 8.10 18.25
C PRO A 48 16.58 7.01 17.91
N LYS A 49 15.60 6.77 18.78
CA LYS A 49 14.60 5.70 18.59
C LYS A 49 13.87 5.80 17.24
N ASP A 50 13.60 7.03 16.80
CA ASP A 50 12.89 7.27 15.54
C ASP A 50 13.73 6.90 14.31
N ALA A 51 15.04 7.22 14.33
CA ALA A 51 15.96 6.86 13.26
C ALA A 51 16.29 5.36 13.27
N ALA A 52 16.48 4.78 14.46
CA ALA A 52 16.74 3.35 14.64
C ALA A 52 15.58 2.48 14.11
N ALA A 53 14.33 2.88 14.33
CA ALA A 53 13.15 2.17 13.83
C ALA A 53 13.07 2.10 12.30
N ALA A 54 13.72 3.03 11.60
CA ALA A 54 13.74 3.08 10.15
C ALA A 54 14.90 2.28 9.52
N VAL A 55 15.79 1.69 10.33
CA VAL A 55 16.87 0.82 9.85
C VAL A 55 16.31 -0.55 9.46
N SER A 56 16.58 -0.98 8.23
CA SER A 56 16.16 -2.27 7.69
C SER A 56 17.27 -3.33 7.70
N SER A 57 18.53 -2.91 7.64
CA SER A 57 19.69 -3.82 7.71
C SER A 57 20.93 -3.09 8.22
N VAL A 58 21.76 -3.82 8.96
CA VAL A 58 23.11 -3.38 9.33
C VAL A 58 24.10 -4.47 8.98
N GLU A 59 25.05 -4.14 8.11
CA GLU A 59 26.11 -5.04 7.66
C GLU A 59 27.45 -4.52 8.23
N VAL A 60 28.15 -5.38 8.96
CA VAL A 60 29.48 -5.09 9.52
C VAL A 60 30.46 -6.03 8.83
N THR A 61 31.42 -5.48 8.10
CA THR A 61 32.47 -6.25 7.42
C THR A 61 33.82 -5.88 8.00
N THR A 62 34.51 -6.90 8.51
CA THR A 62 35.87 -6.75 9.03
C THR A 62 36.87 -7.16 7.96
N ARG A 63 37.78 -6.25 7.58
CA ARG A 63 38.86 -6.53 6.63
C ARG A 63 40.22 -6.43 7.33
N PRO A 64 41.12 -7.40 7.11
CA PRO A 64 42.51 -7.25 7.54
C PRO A 64 43.17 -6.14 6.69
N GLY A 65 43.62 -5.06 7.34
CA GLY A 65 44.52 -4.08 6.74
C GLY A 65 45.99 -4.44 7.02
N GLU A 66 46.92 -3.75 6.36
CA GLU A 66 48.37 -4.01 6.48
C GLU A 66 48.91 -3.79 7.91
N SER A 67 48.23 -2.97 8.72
CA SER A 67 48.63 -2.63 10.10
C SER A 67 47.48 -2.60 11.11
N GLU A 68 46.22 -2.49 10.66
CA GLU A 68 45.04 -2.46 11.53
C GLU A 68 43.84 -3.18 10.89
N VAL A 69 42.91 -3.62 11.73
CA VAL A 69 41.64 -4.22 11.31
C VAL A 69 40.67 -3.11 10.90
N LEU A 70 40.27 -3.08 9.63
CA LEU A 70 39.29 -2.12 9.11
C LEU A 70 37.88 -2.67 9.26
N GLU A 71 37.05 -1.99 10.04
CA GLU A 71 35.62 -2.30 10.19
C GLU A 71 34.78 -1.37 9.28
N VAL A 72 34.14 -1.94 8.26
CA VAL A 72 33.24 -1.22 7.35
C VAL A 72 31.80 -1.49 7.77
N LYS A 73 31.06 -0.42 8.06
CA LYS A 73 29.64 -0.48 8.42
C LYS A 73 28.78 0.05 7.27
N LYS A 74 27.79 -0.73 6.86
CA LYS A 74 26.79 -0.34 5.88
C LYS A 74 25.41 -0.44 6.50
N ILE A 75 24.65 0.64 6.40
CA ILE A 75 23.28 0.73 6.91
C ILE A 75 22.32 0.87 5.74
N LYS A 76 21.22 0.11 5.80
CA LYS A 76 20.09 0.25 4.89
C LYS A 76 18.90 0.76 5.68
N LEU A 77 18.19 1.74 5.12
CA LEU A 77 16.90 2.19 5.65
C LEU A 77 15.75 1.49 4.91
N TRP A 78 14.57 1.44 5.51
CA TRP A 78 13.34 1.14 4.80
C TRP A 78 13.06 2.21 3.72
N ASP A 79 12.24 1.85 2.72
CA ASP A 79 11.80 2.84 1.76
C ASP A 79 10.84 3.84 2.43
N LYS A 80 10.97 5.13 2.08
CA LYS A 80 10.12 6.18 2.66
C LYS A 80 8.86 6.44 1.84
N ASN A 81 8.78 5.91 0.62
CA ASN A 81 7.73 6.23 -0.32
C ASN A 81 6.44 5.50 0.03
N SER A 82 6.52 4.21 0.36
CA SER A 82 5.38 3.40 0.80
C SER A 82 4.69 4.01 2.04
N PRO A 83 5.38 4.22 3.19
CA PRO A 83 4.74 4.78 4.38
C PRO A 83 4.25 6.22 4.17
N ARG A 84 4.90 7.02 3.32
CA ARG A 84 4.40 8.36 3.00
C ARG A 84 3.11 8.32 2.19
N ARG A 85 3.02 7.40 1.22
CA ARG A 85 1.79 7.18 0.45
C ARG A 85 0.65 6.75 1.37
N ASP A 86 0.92 5.83 2.30
CA ASP A 86 -0.07 5.37 3.28
C ASP A 86 -0.57 6.53 4.15
N LEU A 87 0.33 7.40 4.61
CA LEU A 87 -0.06 8.60 5.38
C LEU A 87 -0.86 9.60 4.53
N LEU A 88 -0.49 9.82 3.27
CA LEU A 88 -1.26 10.69 2.37
C LEU A 88 -2.67 10.14 2.13
N GLN A 89 -2.82 8.82 1.96
CA GLN A 89 -4.12 8.19 1.81
C GLN A 89 -4.92 8.27 3.12
N TYR A 90 -4.29 8.03 4.27
CA TYR A 90 -4.90 8.18 5.59
C TYR A 90 -5.41 9.61 5.84
N HIS A 91 -4.68 10.63 5.38
CA HIS A 91 -5.08 12.02 5.45
C HIS A 91 -6.06 12.45 4.34
N GLY A 92 -6.50 11.55 3.46
CA GLY A 92 -7.41 11.84 2.37
C GLY A 92 -6.81 12.69 1.23
N MET A 93 -5.48 12.82 1.18
CA MET A 93 -4.76 13.55 0.13
C MET A 93 -4.59 12.74 -1.15
N LEU A 94 -4.70 11.41 -1.07
CA LEU A 94 -4.78 10.51 -2.21
C LEU A 94 -6.20 9.95 -2.31
N VAL A 95 -6.88 10.26 -3.41
CA VAL A 95 -8.23 9.77 -3.70
C VAL A 95 -8.14 8.84 -4.90
N ASP A 96 -8.40 7.56 -4.70
CA ASP A 96 -8.52 6.61 -5.80
C ASP A 96 -9.88 6.79 -6.46
N ARG A 97 -9.90 7.40 -7.65
CA ARG A 97 -11.10 7.49 -8.49
C ARG A 97 -11.20 6.24 -9.34
N LYS A 98 -12.22 5.42 -9.10
CA LYS A 98 -12.57 4.31 -9.97
C LYS A 98 -13.69 4.75 -10.90
N GLU A 99 -13.42 4.84 -12.20
CA GLU A 99 -14.48 4.95 -13.19
C GLU A 99 -15.15 3.58 -13.31
N VAL A 100 -16.42 3.51 -12.92
CA VAL A 100 -17.26 2.33 -13.11
C VAL A 100 -18.05 2.57 -14.37
N ARG A 101 -17.72 1.83 -15.44
CA ARG A 101 -18.55 1.76 -16.64
C ARG A 101 -19.68 0.78 -16.38
N THR A 102 -20.90 1.16 -16.73
CA THR A 102 -22.06 0.26 -16.58
C THR A 102 -22.17 -0.64 -17.81
N ALA A 103 -22.92 -1.73 -17.70
CA ALA A 103 -23.11 -2.68 -18.80
C ALA A 103 -23.71 -2.03 -20.05
N ASP A 104 -24.45 -0.93 -19.89
CA ASP A 104 -25.04 -0.17 -20.99
C ASP A 104 -23.99 0.67 -21.75
N ASP A 105 -22.80 0.88 -21.17
CA ASP A 105 -21.66 1.56 -21.78
C ASP A 105 -20.66 0.59 -22.46
N ASP A 106 -20.92 -0.72 -22.40
CA ASP A 106 -20.06 -1.74 -23.01
C ASP A 106 -20.57 -2.11 -24.41
N PRO A 107 -19.85 -1.70 -25.48
CA PRO A 107 -20.26 -1.97 -26.86
C PRO A 107 -20.45 -3.47 -27.14
N TRP A 108 -19.74 -4.34 -26.41
CA TRP A 108 -19.80 -5.78 -26.61
C TRP A 108 -21.06 -6.39 -25.98
N LEU A 109 -21.48 -5.91 -24.81
CA LEU A 109 -22.74 -6.34 -24.19
C LEU A 109 -23.96 -5.79 -24.92
N ALA A 110 -23.87 -4.57 -25.45
CA ALA A 110 -24.89 -4.01 -26.33
C ALA A 110 -25.06 -4.85 -27.60
N LEU A 111 -23.95 -5.20 -28.27
CA LEU A 111 -23.95 -6.07 -29.45
C LEU A 111 -24.49 -7.47 -29.13
N MET A 112 -24.15 -8.05 -27.97
CA MET A 112 -24.66 -9.36 -27.56
C MET A 112 -26.17 -9.36 -27.29
N ARG A 113 -26.72 -8.28 -26.71
CA ARG A 113 -28.18 -8.12 -26.55
C ARG A 113 -28.86 -8.07 -27.91
N GLU A 114 -28.35 -7.25 -28.82
CA GLU A 114 -28.88 -7.09 -30.18
C GLU A 114 -28.85 -8.42 -30.97
N ILE A 115 -27.75 -9.18 -30.90
CA ILE A 115 -27.64 -10.49 -31.54
C ILE A 115 -28.66 -11.48 -30.95
N ASN A 116 -28.86 -11.50 -29.63
CA ASN A 116 -29.82 -12.40 -29.00
C ASN A 116 -31.27 -12.01 -29.35
N GLU A 117 -31.58 -10.72 -29.41
CA GLU A 117 -32.91 -10.22 -29.81
C GLU A 117 -33.22 -10.58 -31.26
N THR A 118 -32.25 -10.41 -32.15
CA THR A 118 -32.36 -10.76 -33.58
C THR A 118 -32.50 -12.27 -33.77
N GLY A 119 -31.75 -13.07 -33.00
CA GLY A 119 -31.85 -14.53 -33.04
C GLY A 119 -33.18 -15.08 -32.51
N THR A 120 -33.80 -14.36 -31.56
CA THR A 120 -35.12 -14.70 -30.98
C THR A 120 -36.25 -14.37 -31.96
N GLN A 121 -36.17 -13.25 -32.69
CA GLN A 121 -37.15 -12.90 -33.74
C GLN A 121 -37.09 -13.87 -34.92
N ALA A 122 -35.89 -14.25 -35.37
CA ALA A 122 -35.75 -15.21 -36.46
C ALA A 122 -36.28 -16.61 -36.12
N THR A 123 -36.29 -17.01 -34.83
CA THR A 123 -36.90 -18.28 -34.40
C THR A 123 -38.42 -18.18 -34.27
N GLN A 124 -38.95 -17.02 -33.89
CA GLN A 124 -40.39 -16.78 -33.80
C GLN A 124 -41.04 -16.74 -35.20
N ASP A 125 -40.41 -16.04 -36.16
CA ASP A 125 -40.90 -15.96 -37.54
C ASP A 125 -40.92 -17.34 -38.22
N THR A 126 -39.95 -18.22 -37.93
CA THR A 126 -39.96 -19.60 -38.46
C THR A 126 -41.01 -20.51 -37.83
N ILE A 127 -41.46 -20.21 -36.60
CA ILE A 127 -42.52 -20.97 -35.93
C ILE A 127 -43.88 -20.54 -36.47
N ASP A 128 -44.06 -19.24 -36.73
CA ASP A 128 -45.31 -18.68 -37.25
C ASP A 128 -45.54 -19.06 -38.73
N ASP A 129 -44.48 -19.24 -39.53
CA ASP A 129 -44.57 -19.72 -40.93
C ASP A 129 -44.94 -21.22 -41.05
N ASP A 130 -44.66 -22.06 -40.03
CA ASP A 130 -44.98 -23.50 -40.01
C ASP A 130 -46.42 -23.80 -39.54
N ASP A 131 -47.10 -22.86 -38.87
CA ASP A 131 -48.49 -23.02 -38.36
C ASP A 131 -49.58 -22.63 -39.38
N ASP A 132 -49.18 -22.06 -40.54
CA ASP A 132 -50.09 -21.60 -41.61
C ASP A 132 -50.19 -22.58 -42.80
N THR A 133 -49.76 -23.84 -42.62
CA THR A 133 -49.99 -24.91 -43.61
C THR A 133 -51.31 -25.64 -43.32
N PRO A 134 -52.29 -25.64 -44.25
CA PRO A 134 -53.65 -26.15 -44.01
C PRO A 134 -53.76 -27.67 -43.81
#